data_AF-A0A381XB16-F1
#
_entry.id   AF-A0A381XB16-F1
#
_cell.length_a   1.000
_cell.length_b   1.000
_cell.length_c   1.000
_cell.angle_alpha   90.00
_cell.angle_beta   90.00
_cell.angle_gamma   90.00
#
_symmetry.space_group_name_H-M   'P 1'
#
loop_
_entity.id
_entity.type
_entity.pdbx_description
1 polymer ?
#
loop_
_entity_poly.entity_id
_entity_poly.type
_entity_poly.pdbx_seq_one_letter_code
_entity_poly.pdbx_strand_id
1 'polypeptide(L)'
;MSRLNHVKMRQILKRLNLNKYYEHIHHIINKLNGLPPPVLSRELEERMRLMFKEIQKPFSECCPKNRKNFLSYSYVIRKFLELLGEDEYIPYFPLLKSREKLYQQDVIWKGITKMLKWEFYPSL
;
A
#
# COMPACT_ATOMS: atom_id res chain seq x y z
N MET A 1 30.06 -4.34 -4.27
CA MET A 1 29.13 -5.06 -5.17
C MET A 1 27.89 -4.20 -5.39
N SER A 2 27.51 -3.90 -6.64
CA SER A 2 26.33 -3.05 -6.90
C SER A 2 25.04 -3.86 -6.70
N ARG A 3 24.25 -3.55 -5.68
CA ARG A 3 22.94 -4.19 -5.47
C ARG A 3 22.00 -3.89 -6.62
N LEU A 4 21.28 -4.91 -7.06
CA LEU A 4 20.32 -4.79 -8.14
C LEU A 4 19.08 -4.05 -7.62
N ASN A 5 18.60 -3.03 -8.34
CA ASN A 5 17.50 -2.16 -7.92
C ASN A 5 16.37 -2.16 -8.95
N HIS A 6 15.20 -1.63 -8.56
CA HIS A 6 13.99 -1.66 -9.38
C HIS A 6 14.20 -1.07 -10.79
N VAL A 7 14.95 0.04 -10.89
CA VAL A 7 15.22 0.73 -12.16
C VAL A 7 16.04 -0.17 -13.09
N LYS A 8 17.14 -0.74 -12.58
CA LYS A 8 18.01 -1.64 -13.35
C LYS A 8 17.27 -2.90 -13.78
N MET A 9 16.49 -3.51 -12.88
CA MET A 9 15.74 -4.72 -13.20
C MET A 9 14.67 -4.46 -14.27
N ARG A 10 13.95 -3.34 -14.19
CA ARG A 10 12.97 -2.97 -15.22
C ARG A 10 13.62 -2.79 -16.59
N GLN A 11 14.80 -2.17 -16.66
CA GLN A 11 15.56 -2.01 -17.91
C GLN A 11 16.00 -3.38 -18.47
N ILE A 12 16.45 -4.30 -17.62
CA ILE A 12 16.82 -5.66 -18.01
C ILE A 12 15.62 -6.41 -18.58
N LEU A 13 14.49 -6.46 -17.86
CA LEU A 13 13.28 -7.12 -18.32
C LEU A 13 12.75 -6.53 -19.64
N LYS A 14 12.85 -5.21 -19.81
CA LYS A 14 12.51 -4.55 -21.08
C LYS A 14 13.38 -5.04 -22.24
N ARG A 15 14.70 -5.12 -22.04
CA ARG A 15 15.64 -5.60 -23.07
C ARG A 15 15.40 -7.07 -23.43
N LEU A 16 14.93 -7.87 -22.48
CA LEU A 16 14.62 -9.29 -22.68
C LEU A 16 13.18 -9.53 -23.20
N ASN A 17 12.41 -8.49 -23.50
CA ASN A 17 10.98 -8.58 -23.85
C ASN A 17 10.12 -9.31 -22.81
N LEU A 18 10.54 -9.27 -21.54
CA LEU A 18 9.89 -9.92 -20.40
C LEU A 18 8.99 -8.96 -19.61
N ASN A 19 8.24 -8.11 -20.31
CA ASN A 19 7.41 -7.05 -19.72
C ASN A 19 6.32 -7.59 -18.77
N LYS A 20 5.87 -8.83 -18.98
CA LYS A 20 4.90 -9.53 -18.11
C LYS A 20 5.36 -9.68 -16.67
N TYR A 21 6.67 -9.59 -16.40
CA TYR A 21 7.23 -9.74 -15.05
C TYR A 21 7.43 -8.42 -14.30
N TYR A 22 6.93 -7.29 -14.82
CA TYR A 22 7.10 -5.99 -14.14
C TYR A 22 6.50 -5.96 -12.74
N GLU A 23 5.37 -6.65 -12.52
CA GLU A 23 4.77 -6.80 -11.19
C GLU A 23 5.62 -7.65 -10.23
N HIS A 24 6.49 -8.50 -10.77
CA HIS A 24 7.36 -9.40 -10.00
C HIS A 24 8.78 -8.86 -9.79
N ILE A 25 9.07 -7.62 -10.20
CA ILE A 25 10.43 -7.05 -10.11
C ILE A 25 11.02 -7.16 -8.71
N HIS A 26 10.24 -6.84 -7.66
CA HIS A 26 10.70 -6.94 -6.27
C HIS A 26 11.09 -8.38 -5.90
N HIS A 27 10.27 -9.36 -6.27
CA HIS A 27 10.56 -10.76 -6.03
C HIS A 27 11.83 -11.22 -6.77
N ILE A 28 11.99 -10.81 -8.04
CA ILE A 28 13.18 -11.13 -8.85
C ILE A 28 14.43 -10.52 -8.22
N ILE A 29 14.38 -9.25 -7.80
CA ILE A 29 15.49 -8.57 -7.14
C ILE A 29 15.86 -9.26 -5.83
N ASN A 30 14.89 -9.60 -4.99
CA ASN A 30 15.13 -10.26 -3.71
C ASN A 30 15.81 -11.61 -3.93
N LYS A 31 15.30 -12.40 -4.88
CA LYS A 31 15.87 -13.71 -5.25
C LYS A 31 17.29 -13.59 -5.80
N LEU A 32 17.59 -12.58 -6.61
CA LEU A 32 18.93 -12.37 -7.19
C LEU A 32 19.93 -11.74 -6.23
N ASN A 33 19.48 -10.87 -5.32
CA ASN A 33 20.33 -10.28 -4.28
C ASN A 33 20.53 -11.23 -3.08
N GLY A 34 19.82 -12.37 -3.02
CA GLY A 34 19.84 -13.29 -1.89
C GLY A 34 19.23 -12.70 -0.61
N LEU A 35 18.39 -11.66 -0.74
CA LEU A 35 17.74 -11.01 0.40
C LEU A 35 16.37 -11.67 0.61
N PRO A 36 16.00 -12.05 1.85
CA PRO A 36 14.64 -12.48 2.13
C PRO A 36 13.67 -11.34 1.77
N PRO A 37 12.48 -11.66 1.24
CA PRO A 37 11.46 -10.63 1.08
C PRO A 37 11.17 -9.99 2.45
N PRO A 38 10.87 -8.69 2.51
CA PRO A 38 10.39 -8.09 3.75
C PRO A 38 9.14 -8.84 4.18
N VAL A 39 9.18 -9.37 5.40
CA VAL A 39 8.06 -10.11 6.00
C VAL A 39 7.51 -9.21 7.10
N LEU A 40 6.21 -8.93 7.05
CA LEU A 40 5.55 -8.24 8.16
C LEU A 40 5.61 -9.16 9.39
N SER A 41 5.90 -8.59 10.56
CA SER A 41 5.85 -9.38 11.78
C SER A 41 4.42 -9.92 11.99
N ARG A 42 4.28 -11.09 12.61
CA ARG A 42 2.95 -11.66 12.90
C ARG A 42 2.09 -10.72 13.74
N GLU A 43 2.72 -9.97 14.64
CA GLU A 43 2.08 -8.96 15.46
C GLU A 43 1.52 -7.81 14.61
N LEU A 44 2.31 -7.31 13.66
CA LEU A 44 1.89 -6.26 12.74
C LEU A 44 0.74 -6.74 11.84
N GLU A 45 0.80 -7.97 11.32
CA GLU A 45 -0.28 -8.57 10.54
C GLU A 45 -1.60 -8.69 11.33
N GLU A 46 -1.53 -9.16 12.58
CA GLU A 46 -2.72 -9.27 13.43
C GLU A 46 -3.28 -7.88 13.76
N ARG A 47 -2.40 -6.91 14.02
CA ARG A 47 -2.82 -5.53 14.26
C ARG A 47 -3.54 -4.95 13.05
N MET A 48 -2.99 -5.10 11.84
CA MET A 48 -3.65 -4.67 10.61
C MET A 48 -4.98 -5.38 10.38
N ARG A 49 -5.08 -6.67 10.71
CA ARG A 49 -6.33 -7.44 10.61
C ARG A 49 -7.42 -6.86 11.52
N LEU A 50 -7.07 -6.46 12.74
CA LEU A 50 -7.99 -5.79 13.66
C LEU A 50 -8.40 -4.42 13.13
N MET A 51 -7.43 -3.62 12.65
CA MET A 51 -7.72 -2.32 12.04
C MET A 51 -8.63 -2.44 10.82
N PHE A 52 -8.46 -3.49 9.99
CA PHE A 52 -9.37 -3.79 8.88
C PHE A 52 -10.81 -4.01 9.35
N LYS A 53 -11.01 -4.70 10.48
CA LYS A 53 -12.35 -4.90 11.06
C LYS A 53 -12.93 -3.58 11.57
N GLU A 54 -12.12 -2.76 12.25
CA GLU A 54 -12.54 -1.48 12.82
C GLU A 54 -13.01 -0.49 11.75
N ILE A 55 -12.35 -0.44 10.59
CA ILE A 55 -12.73 0.50 9.52
C ILE A 55 -13.97 0.08 8.72
N GLN A 56 -14.52 -1.13 8.87
CA GLN A 56 -15.65 -1.60 8.06
C GLN A 56 -16.89 -0.71 8.22
N LYS A 57 -17.31 -0.47 9.46
CA LYS A 57 -18.48 0.37 9.78
C LYS A 57 -18.24 1.84 9.40
N PRO A 58 -17.14 2.49 9.82
CA PRO A 58 -16.81 3.85 9.38
C PRO A 58 -16.75 4.00 7.86
N PHE A 59 -16.20 3.01 7.15
CA PHE A 59 -16.21 3.02 5.69
C PHE A 59 -17.64 3.01 5.14
N SER A 60 -18.53 2.15 5.64
CA SER A 60 -19.92 2.12 5.17
C SER A 60 -20.67 3.44 5.40
N GLU A 61 -20.35 4.17 6.46
CA GLU A 61 -20.98 5.45 6.79
C GLU A 61 -20.38 6.62 5.99
N CYS A 62 -19.09 6.56 5.67
CA CYS A 62 -18.38 7.61 4.93
C CYS A 62 -18.39 7.41 3.41
N CYS A 63 -18.67 6.21 2.91
CA CYS A 63 -18.62 5.89 1.48
C CYS A 63 -19.78 6.57 0.74
N PRO A 64 -19.50 7.32 -0.35
CA PRO A 64 -20.54 7.91 -1.18
C PRO A 64 -21.50 6.86 -1.75
N LYS A 65 -22.80 7.17 -1.83
CA LYS A 65 -23.85 6.25 -2.33
C LYS A 65 -23.59 5.74 -3.76
N ASN A 66 -22.89 6.52 -4.58
CA ASN A 66 -22.52 6.15 -5.95
C ASN A 66 -21.27 5.25 -6.02
N ARG A 67 -20.56 5.02 -4.91
CA ARG A 67 -19.38 4.14 -4.83
C ARG A 67 -19.75 2.84 -4.13
N LYS A 68 -19.57 1.72 -4.82
CA LYS A 68 -19.74 0.36 -4.26
C LYS A 68 -18.42 -0.29 -3.85
N ASN A 69 -17.31 0.13 -4.46
CA ASN A 69 -16.01 -0.49 -4.25
C ASN A 69 -15.33 0.04 -2.99
N PHE A 70 -14.68 -0.86 -2.27
CA PHE A 70 -13.82 -0.51 -1.14
C PHE A 70 -12.65 0.41 -1.57
N LEU A 71 -11.92 0.94 -0.58
CA LEU A 71 -10.64 1.59 -0.82
C LEU A 71 -9.64 0.57 -1.38
N SER A 72 -8.62 1.04 -2.10
CA SER A 72 -7.55 0.17 -2.59
C SER A 72 -6.81 -0.45 -1.40
N TYR A 73 -6.54 -1.76 -1.45
CA TYR A 73 -5.77 -2.43 -0.40
C TYR A 73 -4.39 -1.80 -0.20
N SER A 74 -3.69 -1.44 -1.28
CA SER A 74 -2.39 -0.73 -1.19
C SER A 74 -2.52 0.59 -0.44
N TYR A 75 -3.59 1.35 -0.71
CA TYR A 75 -3.90 2.59 -0.01
C TYR A 75 -4.16 2.33 1.49
N VAL A 76 -5.04 1.37 1.82
CA VAL A 76 -5.43 1.10 3.22
C VAL A 76 -4.26 0.58 4.04
N ILE A 77 -3.49 -0.37 3.50
CA ILE A 77 -2.31 -0.92 4.19
C ILE A 77 -1.29 0.19 4.42
N ARG A 78 -1.03 1.04 3.43
CA ARG A 78 -0.16 2.20 3.62
C ARG A 78 -0.66 3.12 4.74
N LYS A 79 -1.95 3.41 4.81
CA LYS A 79 -2.52 4.22 5.90
C LYS A 79 -2.40 3.57 7.27
N PHE A 80 -2.49 2.24 7.36
CA PHE A 80 -2.22 1.53 8.60
C PHE A 80 -0.75 1.63 9.01
N LEU A 81 0.17 1.46 8.06
CA LEU A 81 1.60 1.61 8.32
C LEU A 81 1.93 3.03 8.82
N GLU A 82 1.37 4.07 8.20
CA GLU A 82 1.50 5.47 8.65
C GLU A 82 0.99 5.63 10.10
N LEU A 83 -0.16 5.04 10.44
CA LEU A 83 -0.73 5.10 11.81
C LEU A 83 0.07 4.30 12.84
N LEU A 84 0.72 3.22 12.42
CA LEU A 84 1.50 2.34 13.30
C LEU A 84 2.97 2.77 13.40
N GLY A 85 3.41 3.76 12.62
CA GLY A 85 4.80 4.23 12.59
C GLY A 85 5.76 3.29 11.85
N GLU A 86 5.23 2.46 10.96
CA GLU A 86 5.94 1.40 10.24
C GLU A 86 6.46 1.89 8.88
N ASP A 87 7.23 2.99 8.92
CA ASP A 87 7.65 3.77 7.75
C ASP A 87 8.50 2.99 6.75
N GLU A 88 9.24 1.99 7.24
CA GLU A 88 10.11 1.14 6.41
C GLU A 88 9.33 0.33 5.36
N TYR A 89 8.04 0.05 5.62
CA TYR A 89 7.20 -0.73 4.70
C TYR A 89 6.42 0.14 3.71
N ILE A 90 6.26 1.44 3.97
CA ILE A 90 5.46 2.36 3.13
C ILE A 90 5.86 2.32 1.65
N PRO A 91 7.16 2.29 1.26
CA PRO A 91 7.57 2.26 -0.14
C PRO A 91 7.06 1.03 -0.94
N TYR A 92 6.73 -0.07 -0.25
CA TYR A 92 6.22 -1.29 -0.90
C TYR A 92 4.73 -1.21 -1.26
N PHE A 93 4.01 -0.21 -0.73
CA PHE A 93 2.58 -0.01 -0.97
C PHE A 93 2.33 1.31 -1.70
N PRO A 94 2.67 1.38 -3.00
CA PRO A 94 2.54 2.61 -3.78
C PRO A 94 1.07 3.02 -3.91
N LEU A 95 0.86 4.34 -3.88
CA LEU A 95 -0.43 4.96 -4.08
C LEU A 95 -0.88 4.93 -5.55
N LEU A 96 -2.17 5.16 -5.77
CA LEU A 96 -2.72 5.29 -7.12
C LEU A 96 -2.10 6.49 -7.85
N LYS A 97 -1.71 6.29 -9.11
CA LYS A 97 -1.16 7.35 -9.98
C LYS A 97 -2.17 8.45 -10.30
N SER A 98 -3.47 8.11 -10.34
CA SER A 98 -4.53 9.07 -10.59
C SER A 98 -4.77 9.91 -9.33
N ARG A 99 -4.38 11.19 -9.39
CA ARG A 99 -4.57 12.16 -8.29
C ARG A 99 -6.03 12.29 -7.86
N GLU A 100 -6.94 12.33 -8.82
CA GLU A 100 -8.38 12.41 -8.53
C GLU A 100 -8.88 11.19 -7.75
N LYS A 101 -8.53 9.97 -8.19
CA LYS A 101 -8.90 8.74 -7.48
C LYS A 101 -8.24 8.65 -6.10
N LEU A 102 -7.01 9.15 -5.97
CA LEU A 102 -6.31 9.21 -4.69
C LEU A 102 -7.01 10.19 -3.72
N TYR A 103 -7.33 11.39 -4.19
CA TYR A 103 -8.06 12.40 -3.43
C TYR A 103 -9.41 11.87 -2.93
N GLN A 104 -10.17 11.18 -3.79
CA GLN A 104 -11.44 10.56 -3.38
C GLN A 104 -11.26 9.52 -2.27
N GLN A 105 -10.14 8.80 -2.22
CA GLN A 105 -9.83 7.89 -1.12
C GLN A 105 -9.46 8.64 0.16
N ASP A 106 -8.66 9.71 0.06
CA ASP A 106 -8.29 10.58 1.19
C ASP A 106 -9.53 11.19 1.85
N VAL A 107 -10.52 11.63 1.07
CA VAL A 107 -11.78 12.19 1.60
C VAL A 107 -12.53 11.17 2.44
N ILE A 108 -12.67 9.93 1.94
CA ILE A 108 -13.34 8.85 2.69
C ILE A 108 -12.52 8.49 3.93
N TRP A 109 -11.20 8.37 3.80
CA TRP A 109 -10.29 8.04 4.89
C TRP A 109 -10.29 9.10 5.99
N LYS A 110 -10.39 10.38 5.64
CA LYS A 110 -10.54 11.48 6.59
C LYS A 110 -11.83 11.35 7.41
N GLY A 111 -12.91 10.89 6.80
CA GLY A 111 -14.15 10.55 7.51
C GLY A 111 -13.95 9.39 8.50
N ILE A 112 -13.33 8.31 8.04
CA ILE A 112 -13.02 7.11 8.85
C ILE A 112 -12.17 7.48 10.07
N THR A 113 -11.04 8.16 9.85
CA THR A 113 -10.11 8.58 10.91
C THR A 113 -10.79 9.51 11.91
N LYS A 114 -11.64 10.45 11.45
CA LYS A 114 -12.45 11.29 12.33
C LYS A 114 -13.39 10.46 13.23
N MET A 115 -14.07 9.45 12.68
CA MET A 115 -14.96 8.59 13.46
C MET A 115 -14.22 7.74 14.49
N LEU A 116 -13.05 7.20 14.11
CA LEU A 116 -12.23 6.35 14.97
C LEU A 116 -11.30 7.14 15.90
N LYS A 117 -11.29 8.49 15.79
CA LYS A 117 -10.35 9.39 16.48
C LYS A 117 -8.88 9.05 16.22
N TRP A 118 -8.59 8.60 15.01
CA TRP A 118 -7.24 8.36 14.53
C TRP A 118 -6.66 9.63 13.89
N GLU A 119 -5.34 9.72 13.88
CA GLU A 119 -4.64 10.78 13.17
C GLU A 119 -4.83 10.66 11.65
N PHE A 120 -5.01 11.79 10.97
CA PHE A 120 -5.16 11.80 9.53
C PHE A 120 -3.87 12.28 8.85
N TYR A 121 -3.22 11.38 8.13
CA TYR A 121 -2.08 11.68 7.28
C TYR A 121 -2.56 11.87 5.82
N PRO A 122 -2.46 13.08 5.23
CA PRO A 122 -2.84 13.29 3.83
C PRO A 122 -1.89 12.57 2.87
N SER A 123 -2.42 12.09 1.74
CA SER A 123 -1.62 11.44 0.69
C SER A 123 -1.15 12.42 -0.41
N LEU A 124 -1.76 13.60 -0.46
CA LEU A 124 -1.52 14.68 -1.41
C LEU A 124 -1.18 15.98 -0.70
#